data_AF-A0A924T3C8-F1
#
_entry.id   AF-A0A924T3C8-F1
#
_cell.length_a   1.000
_cell.length_b   1.000
_cell.length_c   1.000
_cell.angle_alpha   90.00
_cell.angle_beta   90.00
_cell.angle_gamma   90.00
#
_symmetry.space_group_name_H-M   'P 1'
#
loop_
_entity.id
_entity.type
_entity.pdbx_description
1 polymer ?
#
loop_
_entity_poly.entity_id
_entity_poly.type
_entity_poly.pdbx_seq_one_letter_code
_entity_poly.pdbx_strand_id
1 'polypeptide(L)'
;MGSNSPVPFIDPRTIVLLSGIMGGLMAVVLYFLRRNYPPTVKGLGEWAFATSVLFFAGIVAAARGKVPDVISIAGGNFLIWLGVLYHYIGSQKFFDQQPKIAPKLLSVIGLALVALWFTVVEPNYRVRLMISVFVIASIFSMHAYLIYSRGSRSFAHRFALGILLVALASQILRFLTAWIYPLGTGILDTTPQNLIYIISYPFVMLLFAIALVLMATDRVRTEFEHL
;
A
#
# COMPACT_ATOMS: atom_id res chain seq x y z
N MET A 1 11.34 44.26 -8.13
CA MET A 1 12.05 43.49 -7.10
C MET A 1 11.42 42.11 -7.02
N GLY A 2 12.18 41.08 -7.38
CA GLY A 2 11.98 39.66 -7.04
C GLY A 2 10.63 39.03 -7.35
N SER A 3 10.52 38.38 -8.52
CA SER A 3 9.56 37.30 -8.72
C SER A 3 9.83 36.20 -7.69
N ASN A 4 9.06 36.16 -6.61
CA ASN A 4 8.87 34.95 -5.83
C ASN A 4 8.02 34.00 -6.66
N SER A 5 8.58 33.48 -7.75
CA SER A 5 8.08 32.29 -8.40
C SER A 5 8.12 31.21 -7.32
N PRO A 6 6.97 30.70 -6.84
CA PRO A 6 7.01 29.55 -5.94
C PRO A 6 7.71 28.46 -6.74
N VAL A 7 8.80 27.94 -6.19
CA VAL A 7 9.49 26.73 -6.67
C VAL A 7 8.41 25.72 -7.09
N PRO A 8 8.51 25.05 -8.26
CA PRO A 8 7.45 24.19 -8.77
C PRO A 8 7.02 23.22 -7.66
N PHE A 9 5.87 23.51 -7.05
CA PHE A 9 5.42 22.78 -5.89
C PHE A 9 5.07 21.38 -6.41
N ILE A 10 5.72 20.34 -5.87
CA ILE A 10 5.45 18.97 -6.32
C ILE A 10 3.96 18.71 -6.11
N ASP A 11 3.22 18.60 -7.21
CA ASP A 11 1.76 18.43 -7.17
C ASP A 11 1.42 17.06 -6.56
N PRO A 12 0.73 17.01 -5.40
CA PRO A 12 0.32 15.76 -4.77
C PRO A 12 -0.48 14.85 -5.70
N ARG A 13 -1.29 15.43 -6.60
CA ARG A 13 -2.09 14.66 -7.55
C ARG A 13 -1.18 13.93 -8.56
N THR A 14 -0.14 14.59 -9.03
CA THR A 14 0.87 13.99 -9.91
C THR A 14 1.61 12.85 -9.21
N ILE A 15 1.99 13.02 -7.95
CA ILE A 15 2.66 11.94 -7.18
C ILE A 15 1.74 10.73 -6.99
N VAL A 16 0.47 10.95 -6.65
CA VAL A 16 -0.51 9.88 -6.47
C VAL A 16 -0.74 9.13 -7.79
N LEU A 17 -0.81 9.85 -8.91
CA LEU A 17 -0.93 9.24 -10.23
C LEU A 17 0.31 8.41 -10.60
N LEU A 18 1.51 8.93 -10.33
CA LEU A 18 2.77 8.19 -10.52
C LEU A 18 2.81 6.92 -9.68
N SER A 19 2.38 7.00 -8.41
CA SER A 19 2.26 5.85 -7.52
C SER A 19 1.35 4.78 -8.11
N GLY A 20 0.19 5.20 -8.64
CA GLY A 20 -0.70 4.33 -9.38
C GLY A 20 0.03 3.65 -10.53
N ILE A 21 0.57 4.42 -11.48
CA ILE A 21 1.22 3.91 -12.71
C ILE A 21 2.34 2.92 -12.37
N MET A 22 3.21 3.23 -11.42
CA MET A 22 4.28 2.34 -10.97
C MET A 22 3.71 1.02 -10.42
N GLY A 23 2.62 1.10 -9.66
CA GLY A 23 1.85 -0.06 -9.26
C GLY A 23 1.29 -0.86 -10.43
N GLY A 24 0.73 -0.20 -11.43
CA GLY A 24 0.20 -0.85 -12.64
C GLY A 24 1.27 -1.64 -13.37
N LEU A 25 2.46 -1.05 -13.56
CA LEU A 25 3.61 -1.73 -14.18
C LEU A 25 4.03 -2.96 -13.37
N MET A 26 4.15 -2.84 -12.05
CA MET A 26 4.51 -3.98 -11.20
C MET A 26 3.44 -5.06 -11.15
N ALA A 27 2.16 -4.70 -11.28
CA ALA A 27 1.07 -5.66 -11.38
C ALA A 27 1.19 -6.51 -12.66
N VAL A 28 1.57 -5.89 -13.78
CA VAL A 28 1.84 -6.60 -15.04
C VAL A 28 3.02 -7.56 -14.89
N VAL A 29 4.11 -7.12 -14.27
CA VAL A 29 5.28 -7.99 -13.99
C VAL A 29 4.86 -9.20 -13.15
N LEU A 30 4.18 -8.98 -12.02
CA LEU A 30 3.70 -10.06 -11.15
C LEU A 30 2.71 -11.00 -11.85
N TYR A 31 1.87 -10.47 -12.74
CA TYR A 31 0.97 -11.28 -13.56
C TYR A 31 1.74 -12.20 -14.51
N PHE A 32 2.77 -11.70 -15.20
CA PHE A 32 3.61 -12.53 -16.06
C PHE A 32 4.42 -13.55 -15.27
N LEU A 33 4.94 -13.20 -14.10
CA LEU A 33 5.59 -14.16 -13.21
C LEU A 33 4.64 -15.28 -12.81
N ARG A 34 3.40 -14.94 -12.42
CA ARG A 34 2.36 -15.95 -12.12
C ARG A 34 2.13 -16.90 -13.29
N ARG A 35 2.17 -16.39 -14.53
CA ARG A 35 1.91 -17.20 -15.73
C ARG A 35 3.08 -18.12 -16.09
N ASN A 36 4.30 -17.68 -15.83
CA ASN A 36 5.52 -18.37 -16.25
C ASN A 36 6.17 -19.22 -15.15
N TYR A 37 5.88 -18.95 -13.87
CA TYR A 37 6.46 -19.70 -12.77
C TYR A 37 5.67 -20.98 -12.48
N PRO A 38 6.35 -22.02 -11.95
CA PRO A 38 5.69 -23.26 -11.56
C PRO A 38 4.53 -23.02 -10.57
N PRO A 39 3.43 -23.81 -10.64
CA PRO A 39 2.28 -23.68 -9.73
C PRO A 39 2.61 -23.91 -8.25
N THR A 40 3.77 -24.49 -7.95
CA THR A 40 4.33 -24.66 -6.61
C THR A 40 4.56 -23.33 -5.90
N VAL A 41 4.87 -22.25 -6.64
CA VAL A 41 5.03 -20.91 -6.09
C VAL A 41 3.66 -20.22 -5.95
N LYS A 42 3.04 -20.42 -4.79
CA LYS A 42 1.73 -19.86 -4.44
C LYS A 42 1.82 -18.36 -4.11
N GLY A 43 0.68 -17.65 -4.15
CA GLY A 43 0.58 -16.26 -3.69
C GLY A 43 0.82 -15.18 -4.76
N LEU A 44 1.44 -15.53 -5.90
CA LEU A 44 1.73 -14.57 -6.98
C LEU A 44 0.46 -13.95 -7.58
N GLY A 45 -0.63 -14.72 -7.67
CA GLY A 45 -1.91 -14.21 -8.18
C GLY A 45 -2.52 -13.14 -7.28
N GLU A 46 -2.42 -13.32 -5.97
CA GLU A 46 -2.88 -12.37 -4.97
C GLU A 46 -2.00 -11.14 -4.93
N TRP A 47 -0.68 -11.28 -5.12
CA TRP A 47 0.22 -10.14 -5.25
C TRP A 47 -0.06 -9.32 -6.51
N ALA A 48 -0.30 -9.97 -7.65
CA ALA A 48 -0.70 -9.28 -8.88
C ALA A 48 -2.02 -8.53 -8.68
N PHE A 49 -3.04 -9.19 -8.13
CA PHE A 49 -4.34 -8.59 -7.83
C PHE A 49 -4.22 -7.40 -6.88
N ALA A 50 -3.50 -7.56 -5.76
CA ALA A 50 -3.25 -6.50 -4.79
C ALA A 50 -2.63 -5.26 -5.45
N THR A 51 -1.62 -5.47 -6.30
CA THR A 51 -0.92 -4.39 -6.97
C THR A 51 -1.81 -3.70 -8.02
N SER A 52 -2.66 -4.45 -8.73
CA SER A 52 -3.68 -3.90 -9.61
C SER A 52 -4.71 -3.05 -8.84
N VAL A 53 -5.17 -3.53 -7.68
CA VAL A 53 -6.10 -2.78 -6.83
C VAL A 53 -5.48 -1.45 -6.38
N LEU A 54 -4.20 -1.44 -6.00
CA LEU A 54 -3.48 -0.22 -5.64
C LEU A 54 -3.30 0.76 -6.81
N PHE A 55 -3.12 0.26 -8.04
CA PHE A 55 -3.14 1.09 -9.25
C PHE A 55 -4.47 1.84 -9.40
N PHE A 56 -5.59 1.12 -9.31
CA PHE A 56 -6.91 1.75 -9.37
C PHE A 56 -7.15 2.70 -8.20
N ALA A 57 -6.63 2.39 -7.02
CA ALA A 57 -6.68 3.30 -5.87
C ALA A 57 -5.99 4.64 -6.17
N GLY A 58 -4.83 4.61 -6.84
CA GLY A 58 -4.12 5.80 -7.30
C GLY A 58 -4.94 6.64 -8.29
N ILE A 59 -5.58 5.99 -9.28
CA ILE A 59 -6.47 6.67 -10.24
C ILE A 59 -7.63 7.36 -9.53
N VAL A 60 -8.33 6.63 -8.65
CA VAL A 60 -9.48 7.13 -7.90
C VAL A 60 -9.08 8.30 -6.99
N ALA A 61 -7.92 8.22 -6.34
CA ALA A 61 -7.38 9.29 -5.51
C ALA A 61 -6.96 10.52 -6.33
N ALA A 62 -6.40 10.33 -7.53
CA ALA A 62 -6.06 11.43 -8.44
C ALA A 62 -7.32 12.13 -9.01
N ALA A 63 -8.44 11.42 -9.11
CA ALA A 63 -9.73 11.94 -9.54
C ALA A 63 -10.46 12.80 -8.49
N ARG A 64 -9.90 13.00 -7.28
CA ARG A 64 -10.48 13.88 -6.25
C ARG A 64 -10.76 15.28 -6.79
N GLY A 65 -11.95 15.80 -6.49
CA GLY A 65 -12.46 17.07 -7.02
C GLY A 65 -13.04 16.99 -8.44
N LYS A 66 -13.00 15.81 -9.09
CA LYS A 66 -13.64 15.55 -10.39
C LYS A 66 -14.77 14.52 -10.31
N VAL A 67 -14.77 13.69 -9.28
CA VAL A 67 -15.81 12.67 -9.00
C VAL A 67 -16.29 12.84 -7.55
N PRO A 68 -17.49 12.34 -7.20
CA PRO A 68 -18.03 12.43 -5.84
C PRO A 68 -17.04 12.01 -4.75
N ASP A 69 -17.05 12.71 -3.62
CA ASP A 69 -16.13 12.47 -2.50
C ASP A 69 -16.25 11.05 -1.94
N VAL A 70 -17.44 10.46 -1.98
CA VAL A 70 -17.66 9.05 -1.64
C VAL A 70 -16.77 8.12 -2.48
N ILE A 71 -16.67 8.38 -3.78
CA ILE A 71 -15.86 7.56 -4.69
C ILE A 71 -14.38 7.86 -4.48
N SER A 72 -14.00 9.14 -4.51
CA SER A 72 -12.58 9.55 -4.53
C SER A 72 -11.87 9.47 -3.16
N ILE A 73 -12.61 9.57 -2.07
CA ILE A 73 -12.10 9.49 -0.69
C ILE A 73 -12.35 8.12 -0.11
N ALA A 74 -13.62 7.73 0.08
CA ALA A 74 -13.95 6.47 0.75
C ALA A 74 -13.60 5.26 -0.14
N GLY A 75 -13.97 5.30 -1.42
CA GLY A 75 -13.58 4.28 -2.39
C GLY A 75 -12.06 4.18 -2.55
N GLY A 76 -11.36 5.31 -2.68
CA GLY A 76 -9.90 5.35 -2.74
C GLY A 76 -9.23 4.70 -1.53
N ASN A 77 -9.63 5.08 -0.31
CA ASN A 77 -9.08 4.51 0.92
C ASN A 77 -9.38 3.00 1.03
N PHE A 78 -10.61 2.59 0.71
CA PHE A 78 -10.99 1.18 0.71
C PHE A 78 -10.12 0.36 -0.24
N LEU A 79 -9.87 0.84 -1.46
CA LEU A 79 -9.00 0.17 -2.42
C LEU A 79 -7.56 0.07 -1.89
N ILE A 80 -7.03 1.11 -1.25
CA ILE A 80 -5.69 1.04 -0.61
C ILE A 80 -5.65 -0.08 0.44
N TRP A 81 -6.63 -0.12 1.34
CA TRP A 81 -6.67 -1.12 2.41
C TRP A 81 -6.85 -2.53 1.87
N LEU A 82 -7.69 -2.69 0.84
CA LEU A 82 -7.90 -3.94 0.15
C LEU A 82 -6.60 -4.42 -0.52
N GLY A 83 -5.89 -3.54 -1.24
CA GLY A 83 -4.62 -3.85 -1.87
C GLY A 83 -3.57 -4.31 -0.87
N VAL A 84 -3.38 -3.55 0.21
CA VAL A 84 -2.42 -3.91 1.27
C VAL A 84 -2.80 -5.22 1.98
N LEU A 85 -4.10 -5.46 2.20
CA LEU A 85 -4.58 -6.74 2.75
C LEU A 85 -4.26 -7.91 1.81
N TYR A 86 -4.50 -7.77 0.51
CA TYR A 86 -4.22 -8.84 -0.45
C TYR A 86 -2.72 -9.06 -0.68
N HIS A 87 -1.87 -8.04 -0.52
CA HIS A 87 -0.41 -8.24 -0.45
C HIS A 87 -0.03 -9.18 0.69
N TYR A 88 -0.60 -8.95 1.88
CA TYR A 88 -0.41 -9.82 3.03
C TYR A 88 -0.98 -11.23 2.80
N ILE A 89 -2.20 -11.36 2.27
CA ILE A 89 -2.81 -12.67 1.93
C ILE A 89 -1.95 -13.44 0.92
N GLY A 90 -1.41 -12.77 -0.10
CA GLY A 90 -0.50 -13.37 -1.06
C GLY A 90 0.75 -13.91 -0.40
N SER A 91 1.33 -13.16 0.54
CA SER A 91 2.49 -13.65 1.29
C SER A 91 2.14 -14.80 2.22
N GLN A 92 0.94 -14.83 2.80
CA GLN A 92 0.51 -16.01 3.56
C GLN A 92 0.49 -17.26 2.68
N LYS A 93 -0.09 -17.16 1.48
CA LYS A 93 -0.11 -18.27 0.51
C LYS A 93 1.28 -18.65 0.04
N PHE A 94 2.17 -17.67 -0.17
CA PHE A 94 3.57 -17.91 -0.54
C PHE A 94 4.32 -18.72 0.52
N PHE A 95 4.06 -18.48 1.81
CA PHE A 95 4.59 -19.29 2.91
C PHE A 95 3.71 -20.51 3.25
N ASP A 96 2.94 -21.01 2.28
CA ASP A 96 2.07 -22.20 2.42
C ASP A 96 1.05 -22.14 3.57
N GLN A 97 0.70 -20.94 4.04
CA GLN A 97 -0.36 -20.76 5.04
C GLN A 97 -1.74 -20.70 4.41
N GLN A 98 -2.75 -21.09 5.19
CA GLN A 98 -4.16 -20.93 4.82
C GLN A 98 -4.69 -19.59 5.39
N PRO A 99 -4.85 -18.54 4.55
CA PRO A 99 -5.33 -17.25 5.03
C PRO A 99 -6.82 -17.33 5.40
N LYS A 100 -7.18 -16.86 6.60
CA LYS A 100 -8.58 -16.60 6.97
C LYS A 100 -9.02 -15.26 6.35
N ILE A 101 -9.45 -15.30 5.08
CA ILE A 101 -9.76 -14.10 4.28
C ILE A 101 -11.02 -13.40 4.79
N ALA A 102 -12.11 -14.14 4.99
CA ALA A 102 -13.42 -13.58 5.33
C ALA A 102 -13.41 -12.63 6.56
N PRO A 103 -12.89 -13.02 7.74
CA PRO A 103 -12.90 -12.12 8.90
C PRO A 103 -12.04 -10.87 8.67
N LYS A 104 -10.88 -11.01 8.02
CA LYS A 104 -9.99 -9.87 7.72
C LYS A 104 -10.64 -8.88 6.75
N LEU A 105 -11.30 -9.40 5.72
CA LEU A 105 -12.04 -8.60 4.74
C LEU A 105 -13.23 -7.90 5.38
N LEU A 106 -14.00 -8.60 6.23
CA LEU A 106 -15.10 -8.01 6.99
C LEU A 106 -14.62 -6.90 7.92
N SER A 107 -13.47 -7.05 8.58
CA SER A 107 -12.88 -5.98 9.39
C SER A 107 -12.51 -4.75 8.54
N VAL A 108 -11.91 -4.94 7.36
CA VAL A 108 -11.58 -3.84 6.43
C VAL A 108 -12.85 -3.16 5.92
N ILE A 109 -13.89 -3.91 5.56
CA ILE A 109 -15.19 -3.37 5.14
C ILE A 109 -15.84 -2.59 6.29
N GLY A 110 -15.88 -3.14 7.50
CA GLY A 110 -16.44 -2.48 8.67
C GLY A 110 -15.77 -1.13 8.97
N LEU A 111 -14.43 -1.11 8.97
CA LEU A 111 -13.66 0.13 9.15
C LEU A 111 -13.86 1.10 7.97
N ALA A 112 -14.10 0.61 6.76
CA ALA A 112 -14.36 1.46 5.59
C ALA A 112 -15.73 2.13 5.69
N LEU A 113 -16.74 1.42 6.22
CA LEU A 113 -18.06 2.00 6.50
C LEU A 113 -17.97 3.07 7.60
N VAL A 114 -17.18 2.84 8.65
CA VAL A 114 -16.91 3.87 9.67
C VAL A 114 -16.21 5.08 9.03
N ALA A 115 -15.19 4.88 8.20
CA ALA A 115 -14.52 5.98 7.50
C ALA A 115 -15.44 6.69 6.48
N LEU A 116 -16.41 5.99 5.89
CA LEU A 116 -17.43 6.55 5.01
C LEU A 116 -18.38 7.47 5.79
N TRP A 117 -18.77 7.09 7.00
CA TRP A 117 -19.54 7.97 7.90
C TRP A 117 -18.84 9.32 8.12
N PHE A 118 -17.54 9.28 8.44
CA PHE A 118 -16.70 10.47 8.59
C PHE A 118 -16.33 11.16 7.26
N THR A 119 -16.80 10.63 6.13
CA THR A 119 -16.71 11.28 4.82
C THR A 119 -18.01 12.04 4.51
N VAL A 120 -19.17 11.47 4.82
CA VAL A 120 -20.48 11.98 4.37
C VAL A 120 -21.27 12.68 5.46
N VAL A 121 -21.34 12.10 6.66
CA VAL A 121 -22.25 12.56 7.72
C VAL A 121 -21.58 13.60 8.60
N GLU A 122 -20.38 13.30 9.08
CA GLU A 122 -19.59 14.22 9.92
C GLU A 122 -18.16 14.33 9.36
N PRO A 123 -17.92 15.20 8.36
CA PRO A 123 -16.64 15.29 7.68
C PRO A 123 -15.48 15.61 8.64
N ASN A 124 -14.69 14.60 8.99
CA ASN A 124 -13.54 14.74 9.88
C ASN A 124 -12.29 14.07 9.31
N TYR A 125 -11.36 14.88 8.78
CA TYR A 125 -10.15 14.35 8.17
C TYR A 125 -9.22 13.63 9.16
N ARG A 126 -9.10 14.15 10.39
CA ARG A 126 -8.26 13.53 11.42
C ARG A 126 -8.71 12.11 11.70
N VAL A 127 -10.01 11.90 11.91
CA VAL A 127 -10.56 10.57 12.22
C VAL A 127 -10.34 9.60 11.06
N ARG A 128 -10.65 10.01 9.82
CA ARG A 128 -10.38 9.17 8.63
C ARG A 128 -8.90 8.82 8.48
N LEU A 129 -8.01 9.78 8.76
CA LEU A 129 -6.57 9.57 8.74
C LEU A 129 -6.15 8.57 9.81
N MET A 130 -6.65 8.68 11.04
CA MET A 130 -6.33 7.76 12.14
C MET A 130 -6.82 6.33 11.84
N ILE A 131 -8.02 6.18 11.28
CA ILE A 131 -8.51 4.87 10.83
C ILE A 131 -7.57 4.29 9.77
N SER A 132 -7.16 5.10 8.78
CA SER A 132 -6.25 4.66 7.72
C SER A 132 -4.89 4.23 8.26
N VAL A 133 -4.30 5.03 9.15
CA VAL A 133 -3.02 4.73 9.79
C VAL A 133 -3.13 3.44 10.60
N PHE A 134 -4.19 3.27 11.40
CA PHE A 134 -4.41 2.07 12.20
C PHE A 134 -4.52 0.81 11.33
N VAL A 135 -5.35 0.85 10.27
CA VAL A 135 -5.52 -0.29 9.34
C VAL A 135 -4.20 -0.65 8.67
N ILE A 136 -3.52 0.33 8.08
CA ILE A 136 -2.29 0.09 7.32
C ILE A 136 -1.16 -0.39 8.25
N ALA A 137 -0.97 0.26 9.41
CA ALA A 137 0.05 -0.14 10.38
C ALA A 137 -0.20 -1.55 10.92
N SER A 138 -1.46 -1.92 11.19
CA SER A 138 -1.82 -3.27 11.64
C SER A 138 -1.46 -4.31 10.59
N ILE A 139 -1.82 -4.07 9.31
CA ILE A 139 -1.52 -5.01 8.22
C ILE A 139 -0.02 -5.10 7.99
N PHE A 140 0.71 -3.98 7.93
CA PHE A 140 2.16 -4.00 7.77
C PHE A 140 2.86 -4.70 8.94
N SER A 141 2.38 -4.55 10.16
CA SER A 141 2.92 -5.26 11.33
C SER A 141 2.70 -6.76 11.21
N MET A 142 1.48 -7.20 10.84
CA MET A 142 1.18 -8.61 10.60
C MET A 142 2.01 -9.19 9.44
N HIS A 143 2.23 -8.41 8.39
CA HIS A 143 3.02 -8.81 7.22
C HIS A 143 4.51 -8.90 7.54
N ALA A 144 5.06 -7.92 8.25
CA ALA A 144 6.44 -7.92 8.73
C ALA A 144 6.69 -9.12 9.64
N TYR A 145 5.78 -9.38 10.59
CA TYR A 145 5.86 -10.55 11.47
C TYR A 145 5.82 -11.87 10.69
N LEU A 146 4.99 -11.96 9.65
CA LEU A 146 4.93 -13.14 8.78
C LEU A 146 6.28 -13.39 8.09
N ILE A 147 6.87 -12.36 7.46
CA ILE A 147 8.17 -12.50 6.77
C ILE A 147 9.28 -12.78 7.77
N TYR A 148 9.27 -12.13 8.94
CA TYR A 148 10.26 -12.38 9.99
C TYR A 148 10.21 -13.83 10.52
N SER A 149 9.00 -14.37 10.72
CA SER A 149 8.81 -15.70 11.30
C SER A 149 8.99 -16.85 10.30
N ARG A 150 8.72 -16.63 9.01
CA ARG A 150 8.71 -17.68 7.98
C ARG A 150 9.72 -17.48 6.86
N GLY A 151 10.29 -16.29 6.74
CA GLY A 151 11.25 -15.97 5.70
C GLY A 151 12.57 -16.71 5.89
N SER A 152 13.21 -17.05 4.77
CA SER A 152 14.58 -17.57 4.82
C SER A 152 15.58 -16.47 5.14
N ARG A 153 16.84 -16.84 5.39
CA ARG A 153 17.94 -15.88 5.58
C ARG A 153 18.41 -15.20 4.28
N SER A 154 17.66 -15.36 3.18
CA SER A 154 17.96 -14.71 1.90
C SER A 154 17.85 -13.18 1.99
N PHE A 155 18.64 -12.51 1.14
CA PHE A 155 18.52 -11.08 0.87
C PHE A 155 17.08 -10.66 0.54
N ALA A 156 16.36 -11.40 -0.32
CA ALA A 156 15.01 -11.03 -0.75
C ALA A 156 14.03 -10.87 0.43
N HIS A 157 14.08 -11.81 1.38
CA HIS A 157 13.23 -11.79 2.58
C HIS A 157 13.60 -10.65 3.53
N ARG A 158 14.90 -10.41 3.74
CA ARG A 158 15.39 -9.30 4.57
C ARG A 158 15.05 -7.94 3.96
N PHE A 159 15.16 -7.82 2.65
CA PHE A 159 14.80 -6.63 1.91
C PHE A 159 13.30 -6.33 2.02
N ALA A 160 12.44 -7.33 1.79
CA ALA A 160 10.99 -7.20 1.98
C ALA A 160 10.63 -6.77 3.42
N LEU A 161 11.25 -7.41 4.42
CA LEU A 161 11.07 -7.04 5.83
C LEU A 161 11.50 -5.60 6.10
N GLY A 162 12.68 -5.20 5.61
CA GLY A 162 13.19 -3.83 5.78
C GLY A 162 12.25 -2.78 5.21
N ILE A 163 11.69 -3.01 4.02
CA ILE A 163 10.71 -2.10 3.40
C ILE A 163 9.43 -2.01 4.23
N LEU A 164 8.91 -3.14 4.73
CA LEU A 164 7.73 -3.14 5.60
C LEU A 164 7.98 -2.40 6.92
N LEU A 165 9.18 -2.53 7.50
CA LEU A 165 9.55 -1.79 8.72
C LEU A 165 9.66 -0.28 8.46
N VAL A 166 10.24 0.12 7.32
CA VAL A 166 10.29 1.54 6.91
C VAL A 166 8.86 2.07 6.66
N ALA A 167 8.01 1.29 6.01
CA ALA A 167 6.62 1.65 5.78
C ALA A 167 5.83 1.78 7.10
N LEU A 168 6.07 0.88 8.06
CA LEU A 168 5.49 0.94 9.40
C LEU A 168 5.99 2.17 10.18
N ALA A 169 7.28 2.45 10.15
CA ALA A 169 7.86 3.65 10.76
C ALA A 169 7.25 4.93 10.15
N SER A 170 7.02 4.95 8.84
CA SER A 170 6.32 6.05 8.17
C SER A 170 4.88 6.22 8.70
N GLN A 171 4.14 5.13 8.96
CA GLN A 171 2.81 5.21 9.56
C GLN A 171 2.83 5.71 11.02
N ILE A 172 3.81 5.28 11.82
CA ILE A 172 3.99 5.76 13.20
C ILE A 172 4.31 7.27 13.18
N LEU A 173 5.20 7.71 12.30
CA LEU A 173 5.51 9.14 12.17
C LEU A 173 4.28 9.93 11.71
N ARG A 174 3.50 9.38 10.78
CA ARG A 174 2.23 9.97 10.31
C ARG A 174 1.20 10.07 11.43
N PHE A 175 1.15 9.11 12.35
CA PHE A 175 0.35 9.19 13.57
C PHE A 175 0.80 10.35 14.46
N LEU A 176 2.08 10.39 14.83
CA LEU A 176 2.61 11.40 15.75
C LEU A 176 2.46 12.82 15.19
N THR A 177 2.81 13.02 13.91
CA THR A 177 2.73 14.33 13.25
C THR A 177 1.30 14.84 13.11
N ALA A 178 0.29 13.96 13.05
CA ALA A 178 -1.12 14.35 13.01
C ALA A 178 -1.63 15.04 14.29
N TRP A 179 -0.90 14.87 15.41
CA TRP A 179 -1.20 15.50 16.70
C TRP A 179 -0.36 16.75 16.95
N ILE A 180 0.84 16.82 16.37
CA ILE A 180 1.79 17.91 16.60
C ILE A 180 1.58 19.05 15.60
N TYR A 181 1.31 18.73 14.33
CA TYR A 181 1.22 19.70 13.25
C TYR A 181 -0.23 19.93 12.80
N PRO A 182 -0.53 21.13 12.25
CA PRO A 182 -1.83 21.39 11.61
C PRO A 182 -2.12 20.34 10.54
N LEU A 183 -3.33 19.77 10.59
CA LEU A 183 -3.80 18.86 9.57
C LEU A 183 -4.29 19.66 8.36
N GLY A 184 -3.79 19.29 7.18
CA GLY A 184 -4.34 19.79 5.92
C GLY A 184 -5.78 19.34 5.70
N THR A 185 -6.35 19.77 4.58
CA THR A 185 -7.75 19.50 4.19
C THR A 185 -7.95 18.09 3.62
N GLY A 186 -6.88 17.39 3.24
CA GLY A 186 -6.96 16.04 2.68
C GLY A 186 -5.62 15.50 2.16
N ILE A 187 -5.68 14.43 1.38
CA ILE A 187 -4.47 13.83 0.80
C ILE A 187 -3.82 14.73 -0.26
N LEU A 188 -4.59 15.58 -0.95
CA LEU A 188 -4.04 16.48 -1.97
C LEU A 188 -3.57 17.82 -1.41
N ASP A 189 -3.52 17.92 -0.08
CA ASP A 189 -3.07 19.12 0.60
C ASP A 189 -1.55 19.29 0.44
N THR A 190 -1.13 20.53 0.25
CA THR A 190 0.25 20.91 -0.03
C THR A 190 1.09 21.12 1.23
N THR A 191 0.55 20.84 2.43
CA THR A 191 1.31 20.88 3.67
C THR A 191 2.61 20.05 3.58
N PRO A 192 3.78 20.61 4.00
CA PRO A 192 5.07 19.95 3.85
C PRO A 192 5.13 18.54 4.44
N GLN A 193 4.52 18.34 5.62
CA GLN A 193 4.43 17.02 6.24
C GLN A 193 3.66 16.01 5.37
N ASN A 194 2.55 16.42 4.75
CA ASN A 194 1.75 15.54 3.90
C ASN A 194 2.50 15.17 2.62
N LEU A 195 3.22 16.12 2.03
CA LEU A 195 4.06 15.87 0.86
C LEU A 195 5.14 14.82 1.11
N ILE A 196 5.85 14.90 2.25
CA ILE A 196 6.88 13.92 2.60
C ILE A 196 6.30 12.49 2.60
N TYR A 197 5.11 12.29 3.18
CA TYR A 197 4.46 10.98 3.19
C TYR A 197 3.98 10.55 1.80
N ILE A 198 3.45 11.47 1.00
CA ILE A 198 2.92 11.12 -0.33
C ILE A 198 4.06 10.78 -1.29
N ILE A 199 5.19 11.50 -1.19
CA ILE A 199 6.39 11.21 -1.97
C ILE A 199 6.98 9.85 -1.60
N SER A 200 6.89 9.41 -0.33
CA SER A 200 7.45 8.11 0.08
C SER A 200 6.66 6.91 -0.44
N TYR A 201 5.35 7.05 -0.62
CA TYR A 201 4.45 5.97 -1.05
C TYR A 201 4.83 5.26 -2.36
N PRO A 202 5.13 5.94 -3.48
CA PRO A 202 5.55 5.28 -4.71
C PRO A 202 6.84 4.48 -4.54
N PHE A 203 7.80 4.99 -3.76
CA PHE A 203 9.06 4.27 -3.51
C PHE A 203 8.83 3.02 -2.66
N VAL A 204 8.06 3.11 -1.58
CA VAL A 204 7.70 1.96 -0.75
C VAL A 204 6.99 0.91 -1.62
N MET A 205 6.03 1.33 -2.44
CA MET A 205 5.29 0.44 -3.31
C MET A 205 6.20 -0.26 -4.33
N LEU A 206 7.08 0.48 -5.00
CA LEU A 206 8.01 -0.06 -5.99
C LEU A 206 9.00 -1.04 -5.36
N LEU A 207 9.69 -0.60 -4.30
CA LEU A 207 10.69 -1.42 -3.62
C LEU A 207 10.05 -2.67 -3.05
N PHE A 208 8.84 -2.56 -2.49
CA PHE A 208 8.12 -3.71 -1.97
C PHE A 208 7.76 -4.70 -3.07
N ALA A 209 7.23 -4.22 -4.21
CA ALA A 209 6.94 -5.08 -5.34
C ALA A 209 8.20 -5.76 -5.90
N ILE A 210 9.34 -5.06 -5.96
CA ILE A 210 10.63 -5.65 -6.32
C ILE A 210 11.01 -6.75 -5.32
N ALA A 211 10.83 -6.51 -4.01
CA ALA A 211 11.11 -7.51 -3.00
C ALA A 211 10.26 -8.77 -3.17
N LEU A 212 8.97 -8.63 -3.54
CA LEU A 212 8.10 -9.76 -3.86
C LEU A 212 8.60 -10.55 -5.08
N VAL A 213 9.05 -9.85 -6.13
CA VAL A 213 9.65 -10.49 -7.31
C VAL A 213 10.91 -11.27 -6.92
N LEU A 214 11.81 -10.66 -6.15
CA LEU A 214 13.02 -11.34 -5.67
C LEU A 214 12.69 -12.57 -4.82
N MET A 215 11.69 -12.50 -3.95
CA MET A 215 11.24 -13.65 -3.15
C MET A 215 10.72 -14.78 -4.05
N ALA A 216 9.94 -14.45 -5.08
CA ALA A 216 9.44 -15.43 -6.04
C ALA A 216 10.60 -16.08 -6.83
N THR A 217 11.55 -15.27 -7.33
CA THR A 217 12.73 -15.75 -8.06
C THR A 217 13.58 -16.67 -7.19
N ASP A 218 13.83 -16.30 -5.94
CA ASP A 218 14.58 -17.13 -4.98
C ASP A 218 13.87 -18.48 -4.77
N ARG A 219 12.55 -18.48 -4.63
CA ARG A 219 11.79 -19.73 -4.46
C ARG A 219 11.92 -20.65 -5.66
N VAL A 220 11.77 -20.10 -6.87
CA VAL A 220 11.96 -20.86 -8.12
C VAL A 220 13.37 -21.42 -8.21
N ARG A 221 14.38 -20.60 -7.90
CA ARG A 221 15.78 -21.04 -7.91
C ARG A 221 16.01 -22.19 -6.94
N THR A 222 15.51 -22.10 -5.71
CA THR A 222 15.64 -23.19 -4.73
C THR A 222 14.93 -24.46 -5.17
N GLU A 223 13.81 -24.37 -5.88
CA GLU A 223 13.14 -25.56 -6.42
C GLU A 223 13.96 -26.24 -7.52
N PHE A 224 14.64 -25.47 -8.38
CA PHE A 224 15.55 -26.02 -9.39
C PHE A 224 16.85 -26.59 -8.81
N GLU A 225 17.37 -26.04 -7.71
CA GLU A 225 18.56 -26.57 -7.03
C GLU A 225 18.31 -27.92 -6.34
N HIS A 226 17.05 -28.32 -6.17
CA HIS A 226 16.63 -29.58 -5.55
C HIS A 226 16.13 -30.64 -6.55
N LEU A 227 16.18 -30.35 -7.85
CA LEU A 227 15.89 -31.30 -8.95
C LEU A 227 17.21 -31.83 -9.53
#